data_AF-A0A7C6SP12-F1
#
_entry.id   AF-A0A7C6SP12-F1
#
_cell.length_a   1.000
_cell.length_b   1.000
_cell.length_c   1.000
_cell.angle_alpha   90.00
_cell.angle_beta   90.00
_cell.angle_gamma   90.00
#
_symmetry.space_group_name_H-M   'P 1'
#
loop_
_entity.id
_entity.type
_entity.pdbx_description
1 polymer ?
#
loop_
_entity_poly.entity_id
_entity_poly.type
_entity_poly.pdbx_seq_one_letter_code
_entity_poly.pdbx_strand_id
1 'polypeptide(L)' 'DVIIAQDLKLGKDTIKQGTKVRALRILDEPYDGHDIQGRVAGFGTLYLKSSVVKK' A
#
# COMPACT_ATOMS: atom_id res chain seq x y z
N ASP A 1 -6.89 10.10 0.77
CA ASP A 1 -6.95 8.74 0.19
C ASP A 1 -5.91 8.66 -0.90
N VAL A 2 -5.27 7.52 -1.06
CA VAL A 2 -4.46 7.22 -2.25
C VAL A 2 -4.97 5.92 -2.85
N ILE A 3 -4.66 5.69 -4.11
CA ILE A 3 -5.01 4.48 -4.82
C ILE A 3 -3.75 3.70 -5.18
N ILE A 4 -3.88 2.39 -5.15
CA ILE A 4 -2.85 1.50 -5.66
C ILE A 4 -2.70 1.73 -7.17
N ALA A 5 -1.46 1.96 -7.63
CA ALA A 5 -1.16 2.30 -9.02
C ALA A 5 -1.12 1.09 -9.95
N GLN A 6 -0.93 -0.12 -9.43
CA GLN A 6 -0.76 -1.37 -10.19
C GLN A 6 -1.26 -2.59 -9.39
N ASP A 7 -1.55 -3.71 -10.06
CA ASP A 7 -1.92 -4.95 -9.36
C ASP A 7 -0.75 -5.44 -8.49
N LEU A 8 -0.99 -5.63 -7.19
CA LEU A 8 -0.01 -6.16 -6.24
C LEU A 8 -0.45 -7.55 -5.79
N LYS A 9 0.43 -8.55 -5.91
CA LYS A 9 0.18 -9.89 -5.37
C LYS A 9 0.60 -9.95 -3.92
N LEU A 10 -0.29 -10.44 -3.07
CA LEU A 10 -0.03 -10.72 -1.67
C LEU A 10 -0.33 -12.20 -1.41
N GLY A 11 0.68 -13.06 -1.60
CA GLY A 11 0.52 -14.50 -1.55
C GLY A 11 -0.43 -15.01 -2.64
N LYS A 12 -1.59 -15.56 -2.23
CA LYS A 12 -2.64 -16.04 -3.15
C LYS A 12 -3.59 -14.95 -3.61
N ASP A 13 -3.64 -13.84 -2.88
CA ASP A 13 -4.56 -12.74 -3.16
C ASP A 13 -3.88 -11.69 -4.03
N THR A 14 -4.70 -10.88 -4.72
CA THR A 14 -4.22 -9.77 -5.55
C THR A 14 -4.97 -8.51 -5.17
N ILE A 15 -4.23 -7.50 -4.70
CA ILE A 15 -4.73 -6.15 -4.53
C ILE A 15 -4.81 -5.53 -5.92
N LYS A 16 -6.01 -5.19 -6.35
CA LYS A 16 -6.22 -4.62 -7.67
C LYS A 16 -5.82 -3.15 -7.73
N GLN A 17 -5.30 -2.74 -8.89
CA GLN A 17 -5.11 -1.33 -9.20
C GLN A 17 -6.42 -0.55 -8.95
N GLY A 18 -6.31 0.64 -8.37
CA GLY A 18 -7.46 1.47 -8.00
C GLY A 18 -8.03 1.16 -6.61
N THR A 19 -7.51 0.14 -5.90
CA THR A 19 -7.89 -0.11 -4.50
C THR A 19 -7.51 1.10 -3.65
N LYS A 20 -8.47 1.60 -2.85
CA LYS A 20 -8.25 2.72 -1.95
C LYS A 20 -7.45 2.30 -0.72
N VAL A 21 -6.38 3.02 -0.46
CA VAL A 21 -5.60 2.94 0.77
C VAL A 21 -5.98 4.12 1.67
N ARG A 22 -6.29 3.80 2.92
CA ARG A 22 -6.69 4.73 3.98
C ARG A 22 -5.65 4.71 5.11
N ALA A 23 -5.70 5.69 6.01
CA ALA A 23 -4.78 5.78 7.15
C ALA A 23 -3.29 5.68 6.75
N LEU A 24 -2.88 6.51 5.77
CA LEU A 24 -1.49 6.55 5.33
C LEU A 24 -0.62 7.25 6.37
N ARG A 25 0.55 6.67 6.59
CA ARG A 25 1.62 7.23 7.41
C ARG A 25 2.94 7.03 6.68
N ILE A 26 3.73 8.08 6.55
CA ILE A 26 5.11 7.97 6.09
C ILE A 26 5.92 7.44 7.26
N LEU A 27 6.76 6.42 7.02
CA LEU A 27 7.68 5.92 8.02
C LEU A 27 8.92 6.79 8.04
N ASP A 28 9.38 7.18 9.22
CA ASP A 28 10.60 7.98 9.39
C ASP A 28 11.85 7.19 8.99
N GLU A 29 11.82 5.87 9.21
CA GLU A 29 12.83 4.93 8.74
C GLU A 29 12.19 3.89 7.81
N PRO A 30 12.75 3.65 6.61
CA PRO A 30 12.25 2.62 5.71
C PRO A 30 12.30 1.24 6.36
N TYR A 31 11.17 0.53 6.36
CA TYR A 31 11.11 -0.85 6.84
C TYR A 31 11.13 -1.81 5.65
N ASP A 32 12.19 -2.62 5.54
CA ASP A 32 12.34 -3.61 4.46
C ASP A 32 12.16 -2.99 3.05
N GLY A 33 12.66 -1.76 2.86
CA GLY A 33 12.54 -1.01 1.60
C GLY A 33 11.15 -0.38 1.34
N HIS A 34 10.28 -0.34 2.35
CA HIS A 34 8.97 0.32 2.28
C HIS A 34 8.98 1.62 3.09
N ASP A 35 8.60 2.72 2.44
CA ASP A 35 8.64 4.06 3.03
C ASP A 35 7.29 4.48 3.63
N ILE A 36 6.20 3.77 3.30
CA ILE A 36 4.84 4.18 3.66
C ILE A 36 4.10 3.00 4.29
N GLN A 37 3.30 3.29 5.30
CA GLN A 37 2.32 2.38 5.86
C GLN A 37 0.92 2.84 5.46
N GLY A 38 0.05 1.92 5.06
CA GLY A 38 -1.33 2.23 4.70
C GLY A 38 -2.28 1.06 4.94
N ARG A 39 -3.54 1.36 5.23
CA ARG A 39 -4.59 0.37 5.45
C ARG A 39 -5.41 0.16 4.19
N VAL A 40 -5.45 -1.09 3.73
CA VAL A 40 -6.23 -1.53 2.56
C VAL A 40 -7.44 -2.32 3.05
N ALA A 41 -8.63 -1.98 2.53
CA ALA A 41 -9.84 -2.70 2.85
C ALA A 41 -9.75 -4.15 2.35
N GLY A 42 -10.01 -5.11 3.23
CA GLY A 42 -9.89 -6.55 2.93
C GLY A 42 -8.50 -7.17 3.20
N PHE A 43 -7.44 -6.36 3.29
CA PHE A 43 -6.07 -6.84 3.51
C PHE A 43 -5.44 -6.37 4.83
N GLY A 44 -5.99 -5.31 5.45
CA GLY A 44 -5.47 -4.77 6.70
C GLY A 44 -4.38 -3.72 6.49
N THR A 45 -3.48 -3.56 7.46
CA THR A 45 -2.39 -2.59 7.39
C THR A 45 -1.20 -3.20 6.65
N LEU A 46 -0.74 -2.53 5.61
CA LEU A 46 0.37 -2.96 4.76
C LEU A 46 1.46 -1.89 4.74
N TYR A 47 2.69 -2.34 4.60
CA TYR A 47 3.80 -1.49 4.22
C TYR A 47 3.88 -1.45 2.70
N LEU A 48 3.93 -0.25 2.15
CA LEU A 48 3.86 0.05 0.73
C LEU A 48 5.00 0.98 0.35
N LYS A 49 5.52 0.79 -0.86
CA LYS A 49 6.47 1.72 -1.44
C LYS A 49 5.74 2.92 -2.05
N SER A 50 6.34 4.09 -1.94
CA SER A 50 5.85 5.32 -2.58
C SER A 50 5.61 5.17 -4.10
N SER A 51 6.36 4.29 -4.76
CA SER A 51 6.25 4.03 -6.20
C SER A 51 5.01 3.23 -6.62
N VAL A 52 4.37 2.49 -5.70
CA VAL A 52 3.20 1.63 -6.03
C VAL A 52 1.87 2.28 -5.64
N VAL A 53 1.91 3.48 -5.04
CA VAL A 53 0.75 4.27 -4.67
C VAL A 53 0.73 5.57 -5.47
N LYS A 54 -0.46 6.05 -5.80
CA LYS A 54 -0.67 7.36 -6.43
C LYS A 54 -1.83 8.08 -5.73
N LYS A 55 -1.73 9.41 -5.64
CA LYS A 55 -2.82 10.23 -5.11
C LYS A 55 -4.04 10.17 -6.03
#